data_AF-A0A2I0PL18-F1
#
_entry.id   AF-A0A2I0PL18-F1
#
_cell.length_a   1.000
_cell.length_b   1.000
_cell.length_c   1.000
_cell.angle_alpha   90.00
_cell.angle_beta   90.00
_cell.angle_gamma   90.00
#
_symmetry.space_group_name_H-M   'P 1'
#
loop_
_entity.id
_entity.type
_entity.pdbx_description
1 polymer ?
#
loop_
_entity_poly.entity_id
_entity_poly.type
_entity_poly.pdbx_seq_one_letter_code
_entity_poly.pdbx_strand_id
1 'polypeptide(L)'
;MDINWKAVIIGFILAIVLSFILGAILGTWGAILGYLLATIYVGYSIGGEWMNGAIHGALVGVIAGIIGLLLALILGAVIGGAAGLAILGAGLLMSIVYIVIYAVIGGIGGAIGVFVAER
;
A
#
# COMPACT_ATOMS: atom_id res chain seq x y z
N MET A 1 -9.42 -20.46 0.79
CA MET A 1 -8.43 -19.44 1.18
C MET A 1 -9.17 -18.41 2.01
N ASP A 2 -8.84 -18.32 3.29
CA ASP A 2 -9.51 -17.41 4.20
C ASP A 2 -8.71 -16.11 4.31
N ILE A 3 -9.41 -14.98 4.32
CA ILE A 3 -8.75 -13.67 4.44
C ILE A 3 -8.39 -13.43 5.90
N ASN A 4 -7.09 -13.43 6.20
CA ASN A 4 -6.54 -13.03 7.48
C ASN A 4 -6.52 -11.51 7.60
N TRP A 5 -7.66 -10.93 8.00
CA TRP A 5 -7.81 -9.49 8.19
C TRP A 5 -6.83 -8.89 9.20
N LYS A 6 -6.37 -9.67 10.19
CA LYS A 6 -5.36 -9.21 11.14
C LYS A 6 -4.05 -8.90 10.43
N ALA A 7 -3.59 -9.80 9.55
CA ALA A 7 -2.39 -9.59 8.74
C ALA A 7 -2.56 -8.38 7.80
N VAL A 8 -3.72 -8.24 7.15
CA VAL A 8 -4.02 -7.11 6.26
C VAL A 8 -3.97 -5.77 7.01
N ILE A 9 -4.60 -5.69 8.19
CA ILE A 9 -4.62 -4.45 8.99
C ILE A 9 -3.21 -4.08 9.47
N ILE A 10 -2.42 -5.05 9.96
CA ILE A 10 -1.04 -4.79 10.37
C ILE A 10 -0.19 -4.37 9.17
N GLY A 11 -0.35 -5.05 8.03
CA GLY A 11 0.31 -4.68 6.77
C GLY A 11 -0.02 -3.27 6.31
N PHE A 12 -1.28 -2.86 6.41
CA PHE A 12 -1.71 -1.50 6.10
C PHE A 12 -1.05 -0.45 7.03
N ILE A 13 -1.02 -0.72 8.34
CA ILE A 13 -0.37 0.18 9.31
C ILE A 13 1.13 0.28 9.01
N LEU A 14 1.81 -0.85 8.78
CA LEU A 14 3.22 -0.88 8.41
C LEU A 14 3.47 -0.16 7.09
N ALA A 15 2.59 -0.31 6.10
CA ALA A 15 2.69 0.35 4.81
C ALA A 15 2.68 1.87 5.00
N ILE A 16 1.77 2.42 5.83
CA ILE A 16 1.76 3.85 6.13
C ILE A 16 3.05 4.27 6.83
N VAL A 17 3.42 3.59 7.92
CA VAL A 17 4.56 3.98 8.77
C VAL A 17 5.87 3.91 7.99
N LEU A 18 6.15 2.79 7.32
CA LEU A 18 7.38 2.59 6.57
C LEU A 18 7.44 3.49 5.34
N SER A 19 6.32 3.66 4.61
CA SER A 19 6.31 4.54 3.44
C SER A 19 6.53 5.99 3.83
N PHE A 20 6.00 6.43 4.98
CA PHE A 20 6.24 7.78 5.50
C PHE A 20 7.71 7.97 5.90
N ILE A 21 8.27 7.06 6.69
CA ILE A 21 9.65 7.14 7.18
C ILE A 21 10.64 7.09 6.01
N LEU A 22 10.56 6.06 5.18
CA LEU A 22 11.49 5.89 4.05
C LEU A 22 11.23 6.94 2.97
N GLY A 23 9.97 7.34 2.78
CA GLY A 23 9.60 8.41 1.85
C GLY A 23 10.17 9.76 2.24
N ALA A 24 10.28 10.07 3.54
CA ALA A 24 10.92 11.29 4.01
C ALA A 24 12.43 11.32 3.72
N ILE A 25 13.08 10.16 3.58
CA ILE A 25 14.52 10.05 3.37
C ILE A 25 14.86 9.94 1.87
N LEU A 26 14.10 9.13 1.12
CA LEU A 26 14.40 8.74 -0.27
C LEU A 26 13.31 9.17 -1.27
N GLY A 27 12.37 10.01 -0.86
CA GLY A 27 11.26 10.48 -1.70
C GLY A 27 10.34 9.35 -2.15
N THR A 28 9.82 9.43 -3.37
CA THR A 28 8.87 8.45 -3.92
C THR A 28 9.40 7.01 -3.90
N TRP A 29 10.69 6.81 -4.18
CA TRP A 29 11.30 5.48 -4.14
C TRP A 29 11.32 4.90 -2.72
N GLY A 30 11.58 5.73 -1.71
CA GLY A 30 11.49 5.32 -0.31
C GLY A 30 10.08 4.89 0.09
N ALA A 31 9.06 5.65 -0.34
CA ALA A 31 7.67 5.29 -0.07
C ALA A 31 7.30 3.94 -0.70
N ILE A 32 7.68 3.71 -1.96
CA ILE A 32 7.45 2.42 -2.65
C ILE A 32 8.16 1.28 -1.91
N LEU A 33 9.40 1.48 -1.46
CA LEU A 33 10.14 0.48 -0.69
C LEU A 33 9.48 0.17 0.64
N GLY A 34 9.01 1.19 1.38
CA GLY A 34 8.30 0.99 2.64
C GLY A 34 7.02 0.19 2.46
N TYR A 35 6.27 0.50 1.41
CA TYR A 35 5.08 -0.22 1.02
C TYR A 35 5.39 -1.69 0.64
N LEU A 36 6.45 -1.93 -0.15
CA LEU A 36 6.89 -3.27 -0.52
C LEU A 36 7.30 -4.09 0.70
N LEU A 37 8.08 -3.52 1.62
CA LEU A 37 8.50 -4.20 2.86
C LEU A 37 7.31 -4.57 3.74
N ALA A 38 6.30 -3.69 3.84
CA ALA A 38 5.09 -3.98 4.59
C ALA A 38 4.31 -5.17 4.01
N THR A 39 4.23 -5.28 2.68
CA THR A 39 3.52 -6.39 2.03
C THR A 39 4.33 -7.69 2.02
N ILE A 40 5.67 -7.61 1.99
CA ILE A 40 6.55 -8.75 2.30
C ILE A 40 6.28 -9.26 3.71
N TYR A 41 6.18 -8.38 4.71
CA TYR A 41 5.83 -8.78 6.07
C TYR A 41 4.48 -9.51 6.13
N VAL A 42 3.46 -9.03 5.40
CA VAL A 42 2.15 -9.68 5.34
C VAL A 42 2.26 -11.10 4.82
N GLY A 43 2.92 -11.29 3.67
CA GLY A 43 3.16 -12.61 3.10
C GLY A 43 3.93 -13.54 4.04
N TYR A 44 4.98 -13.01 4.67
CA TYR A 44 5.78 -13.75 5.65
C TYR A 44 4.96 -14.18 6.86
N SER A 45 4.07 -13.31 7.35
CA SER A 45 3.28 -13.55 8.57
C SER A 45 2.18 -14.60 8.41
N ILE A 46 1.67 -14.79 7.19
CA ILE A 46 0.60 -15.76 6.90
C ILE A 46 1.16 -17.11 6.46
N GLY A 47 2.30 -17.13 5.77
CA GLY A 47 2.88 -18.33 5.16
C GLY A 47 1.94 -19.05 4.18
N GLY A 48 2.27 -20.31 3.87
CA GLY A 48 1.49 -21.16 2.97
C GLY A 48 1.85 -20.93 1.51
N GLU A 49 0.86 -20.97 0.60
CA GLU A 49 1.13 -20.82 -0.84
C GLU A 49 1.38 -19.36 -1.25
N TRP A 50 2.20 -19.15 -2.29
CA TRP A 50 2.51 -17.82 -2.83
C TRP A 50 1.26 -17.02 -3.24
N MET A 51 0.21 -17.70 -3.71
CA MET A 51 -1.08 -17.09 -4.07
C MET A 51 -1.78 -16.47 -2.84
N ASN A 52 -1.68 -17.13 -1.69
CA ASN A 52 -2.23 -16.63 -0.43
C ASN A 52 -1.55 -15.32 -0.04
N GLY A 53 -0.21 -15.28 -0.11
CA GLY A 53 0.59 -14.07 0.10
C GLY A 53 0.21 -12.93 -0.85
N ALA A 54 0.12 -13.23 -2.14
CA ALA A 54 -0.20 -12.26 -3.17
C ALA A 54 -1.56 -11.60 -2.95
N ILE A 55 -2.61 -12.37 -2.60
CA ILE A 55 -3.94 -11.80 -2.40
C ILE A 55 -4.00 -10.90 -1.17
N HIS A 56 -3.37 -11.30 -0.06
CA HIS A 56 -3.32 -10.48 1.15
C HIS A 56 -2.50 -9.20 0.94
N GLY A 57 -1.36 -9.29 0.25
CA GLY A 57 -0.54 -8.14 -0.09
C GLY A 57 -1.26 -7.19 -1.06
N ALA A 58 -1.96 -7.70 -2.07
CA ALA A 58 -2.76 -6.90 -2.98
C ALA A 58 -3.92 -6.19 -2.26
N LEU A 59 -4.59 -6.86 -1.32
CA LEU A 59 -5.61 -6.24 -0.47
C LEU A 59 -5.05 -5.07 0.34
N VAL A 60 -3.85 -5.21 0.90
CA VAL A 60 -3.15 -4.10 1.56
C VAL A 60 -2.95 -2.94 0.58
N GLY A 61 -2.62 -3.21 -0.68
CA GLY A 61 -2.42 -2.18 -1.71
C GLY A 61 -3.66 -1.44 -2.12
N VAL A 62 -4.76 -2.17 -2.29
CA VAL A 62 -6.06 -1.58 -2.56
C VAL A 62 -6.48 -0.69 -1.38
N ILE A 63 -6.41 -1.21 -0.15
CA ILE A 63 -6.82 -0.47 1.06
C ILE A 63 -5.94 0.75 1.28
N ALA A 64 -4.61 0.60 1.20
CA ALA A 64 -3.66 1.69 1.35
C ALA A 64 -3.82 2.74 0.25
N GLY A 65 -4.05 2.33 -1.00
CA GLY A 65 -4.27 3.24 -2.11
C GLY A 65 -5.56 4.05 -1.95
N ILE A 66 -6.66 3.40 -1.55
CA ILE A 66 -7.95 4.07 -1.31
C ILE A 66 -7.83 5.05 -0.15
N ILE A 67 -7.30 4.60 1.00
CA ILE A 67 -7.17 5.45 2.18
C ILE A 67 -6.17 6.59 1.92
N GLY A 68 -5.06 6.30 1.23
CA GLY A 68 -4.09 7.31 0.80
C GLY A 68 -4.71 8.39 -0.08
N LEU A 69 -5.57 8.00 -1.04
CA LEU A 69 -6.33 8.93 -1.87
C LEU A 69 -7.27 9.82 -1.04
N LEU A 70 -8.01 9.21 -0.10
CA LEU A 70 -8.91 9.96 0.79
C LEU A 70 -8.14 10.97 1.65
N LEU A 71 -7.01 10.56 2.22
CA LEU A 71 -6.14 11.44 3.00
C LEU A 71 -5.57 12.57 2.14
N ALA A 72 -5.14 12.28 0.91
CA ALA A 72 -4.67 13.29 -0.02
C ALA A 72 -5.76 14.32 -0.36
N LEU A 73 -7.00 13.86 -0.63
CA LEU A 73 -8.15 14.74 -0.88
C LEU A 73 -8.46 15.65 0.30
N ILE A 74 -8.48 15.10 1.52
CA ILE A 74 -8.72 15.87 2.74
C ILE A 74 -7.61 16.91 2.95
N LEU A 75 -6.35 16.50 2.87
CA LEU A 75 -5.21 17.41 3.05
C LEU A 75 -5.17 18.50 1.97
N GLY A 76 -5.45 18.13 0.71
CA GLY A 76 -5.55 19.09 -0.38
C GLY A 76 -6.65 20.12 -0.17
N ALA A 77 -7.81 19.70 0.36
CA ALA A 77 -8.90 20.60 0.72
C ALA A 77 -8.55 21.53 1.90
N VAL A 78 -7.95 20.98 2.95
CA VAL A 78 -7.64 21.71 4.18
C VAL A 78 -6.51 22.72 3.97
N ILE A 79 -5.45 22.33 3.24
CA ILE A 79 -4.25 23.16 3.04
C ILE A 79 -4.42 24.08 1.84
N GLY A 80 -4.95 23.56 0.72
CA GLY A 80 -5.00 24.25 -0.58
C GLY A 80 -6.38 24.80 -0.95
N GLY A 81 -7.42 24.56 -0.15
CA GLY A 81 -8.78 25.01 -0.44
C GLY A 81 -9.30 24.51 -1.80
N ALA A 82 -10.05 25.36 -2.50
CA ALA A 82 -10.60 25.04 -3.82
C ALA A 82 -9.53 24.74 -4.89
N ALA A 83 -8.36 25.39 -4.80
CA ALA A 83 -7.26 25.16 -5.72
C ALA A 83 -6.60 23.78 -5.51
N GLY A 84 -6.39 23.39 -4.25
CA GLY A 84 -5.88 22.06 -3.90
C GLY A 84 -6.82 20.93 -4.35
N LEU A 85 -8.13 21.13 -4.19
CA LEU A 85 -9.15 20.21 -4.69
C LEU A 85 -9.17 20.11 -6.22
N ALA A 86 -9.00 21.21 -6.94
CA ALA A 86 -8.97 21.21 -8.41
C ALA A 86 -7.77 20.42 -8.97
N ILE A 87 -6.59 20.57 -8.36
CA ILE A 87 -5.37 19.85 -8.75
C ILE A 87 -5.54 18.34 -8.51
N LEU A 88 -6.06 17.94 -7.35
CA LEU A 88 -6.28 16.53 -7.03
C LEU A 88 -7.44 15.93 -7.83
N GLY A 89 -8.50 16.70 -8.07
CA GLY A 89 -9.64 16.31 -8.89
C GLY A 89 -9.29 16.08 -10.35
N ALA A 90 -8.39 16.89 -10.92
CA ALA A 90 -7.83 16.64 -12.25
C ALA A 90 -6.97 15.35 -12.29
N GLY A 91 -6.40 14.96 -11.15
CA GLY A 91 -5.59 13.75 -10.99
C GLY A 91 -6.38 12.48 -10.64
N LEU A 92 -7.72 12.52 -10.54
CA LEU A 92 -8.51 11.39 -10.02
C LEU A 92 -8.32 10.10 -10.84
N LEU A 93 -8.18 10.25 -12.16
CA LEU A 93 -7.94 9.14 -13.08
C LEU A 93 -6.56 8.51 -12.82
N MET A 94 -5.54 9.34 -12.52
CA MET A 94 -4.22 8.89 -12.12
C MET A 94 -4.25 8.19 -10.76
N SER A 95 -5.11 8.64 -9.83
CA SER A 95 -5.28 8.00 -8.52
C SER A 95 -5.78 6.56 -8.63
N ILE A 96 -6.70 6.28 -9.56
CA ILE A 96 -7.17 4.91 -9.83
C ILE A 96 -6.00 4.06 -10.34
N VAL A 97 -5.19 4.59 -11.26
CA VAL A 97 -3.99 3.91 -11.76
C VAL A 97 -3.02 3.61 -10.61
N TYR A 98 -2.81 4.54 -9.68
CA TYR A 98 -1.96 4.31 -8.51
C TYR A 98 -2.49 3.21 -7.58
N ILE A 99 -3.81 3.10 -7.37
CA ILE A 99 -4.40 2.02 -6.58
C ILE A 99 -4.07 0.66 -7.22
N VAL A 100 -4.19 0.55 -8.54
CA VAL A 100 -3.83 -0.68 -9.27
C VAL A 100 -2.34 -0.98 -9.15
N ILE A 101 -1.48 0.03 -9.30
CA ILE A 101 -0.03 -0.13 -9.13
C ILE A 101 0.30 -0.63 -7.72
N TYR A 102 -0.27 -0.03 -6.67
CA TYR A 102 -0.05 -0.49 -5.29
C TYR A 102 -0.59 -1.89 -5.04
N ALA A 103 -1.73 -2.26 -5.64
CA ALA A 103 -2.24 -3.63 -5.56
C ALA A 103 -1.26 -4.63 -6.21
N VAL A 104 -0.67 -4.29 -7.36
CA VAL A 104 0.32 -5.13 -8.03
C VAL A 104 1.60 -5.24 -7.20
N ILE A 105 2.15 -4.13 -6.74
CA ILE A 105 3.34 -4.11 -5.88
C ILE A 105 3.08 -4.91 -4.60
N GLY A 106 1.89 -4.74 -4.02
CA GLY A 106 1.49 -5.44 -2.81
C GLY A 106 1.37 -6.94 -3.03
N GLY A 107 0.81 -7.35 -4.17
CA GLY A 107 0.77 -8.76 -4.55
C GLY A 107 2.15 -9.36 -4.74
N ILE A 108 3.06 -8.64 -5.38
CA ILE A 108 4.47 -9.07 -5.55
C ILE A 108 5.15 -9.19 -4.17
N GLY A 109 5.03 -8.17 -3.31
CA GLY A 109 5.60 -8.19 -1.97
C GLY A 109 5.04 -9.34 -1.14
N GLY A 110 3.72 -9.54 -1.14
CA GLY A 110 3.06 -10.64 -0.46
C GLY A 110 3.53 -12.01 -0.93
N ALA A 111 3.69 -12.22 -2.23
CA ALA A 111 4.24 -13.47 -2.77
C ALA A 111 5.70 -13.69 -2.32
N ILE A 112 6.54 -12.65 -2.38
CA ILE A 112 7.94 -12.70 -1.91
C ILE A 112 7.98 -13.05 -0.42
N GLY A 113 7.12 -12.45 0.39
CA GLY A 113 7.03 -12.69 1.82
C GLY A 113 6.82 -14.16 2.18
N VAL A 114 5.96 -14.85 1.44
CA VAL A 114 5.73 -16.28 1.60
C VAL A 114 7.00 -17.08 1.33
N PHE A 115 7.70 -16.81 0.22
CA PHE A 115 8.96 -17.49 -0.10
C PHE A 115 10.07 -17.25 0.94
N VAL A 116 10.06 -16.08 1.59
CA VAL A 116 10.99 -15.77 2.69
C VAL A 116 10.64 -16.56 3.95
N ALA A 117 9.36 -16.82 4.22
CA ALA A 117 8.91 -17.60 5.38
C ALA A 117 9.15 -19.11 5.24
N GLU A 118 9.22 -19.62 4.02
CA GLU A 118 9.47 -21.05 3.73
C GLU A 118 10.96 -21.44 3.79
N ARG A 119 11.86 -20.48 3.97
CA ARG A 119 13.30 -20.69 4.15
C ARG A 119 13.70 -20.68 5.62
#